data_AF-A0A2M9ZPJ2-F1
#
_entry.id   AF-A0A2M9ZPJ2-F1
#
_cell.length_a   1.000
_cell.length_b   1.000
_cell.length_c   1.000
_cell.angle_alpha   90.00
_cell.angle_beta   90.00
_cell.angle_gamma   90.00
#
_symmetry.space_group_name_H-M   'P 1'
#
loop_
_entity.id
_entity.type
_entity.pdbx_description
1 polymer ?
#
loop_
_entity_poly.entity_id
_entity_poly.type
_entity_poly.pdbx_seq_one_letter_code
_entity_poly.pdbx_strand_id
1 'polypeptide(L)'
;MNKRYLIYGILAFLAIVLIYLFLPTDEINESSSVLQGGLSEGNVARREESIFESQNGFLDFSGSAEEGSSQSESSTSDSSNKTEQKSYWDKLSPAEKTKLYEQMYERFKPLAEKFPNNKLIPRKLSQEETDKRKEEEDHYYQIQGDLLERREVSKDDMSYYLDTKLKKSDDMLEVLRYGFEQIEKIKPNTPGASEYINLMKERLESIEKGREEVLEAKKKL
;
A
#
# COMPACT_ATOMS: atom_id res chain seq x y z
N MET A 1 -10.85 44.60 -51.63
CA MET A 1 -10.10 43.54 -50.91
C MET A 1 -9.61 42.52 -51.93
N ASN A 2 -8.29 42.31 -52.04
CA ASN A 2 -7.76 41.48 -53.12
C ASN A 2 -8.18 40.03 -52.91
N LYS A 3 -8.85 39.42 -53.90
CA LYS A 3 -9.38 38.05 -53.85
C LYS A 3 -8.35 37.00 -53.40
N ARG A 4 -7.06 37.29 -53.61
CA ARG A 4 -5.92 36.46 -53.16
C ARG A 4 -5.85 36.35 -51.63
N TYR A 5 -6.07 37.44 -50.88
CA TYR A 5 -6.06 37.40 -49.41
C TYR A 5 -7.24 36.62 -48.83
N LEU A 6 -8.39 36.64 -49.51
CA LEU A 6 -9.55 35.84 -49.12
C LEU A 6 -9.28 34.34 -49.28
N ILE A 7 -8.62 33.95 -50.37
CA ILE A 7 -8.23 32.55 -50.63
C ILE A 7 -7.21 32.07 -49.58
N TYR A 8 -6.18 32.87 -49.27
CA TYR A 8 -5.21 32.50 -48.25
C TYR A 8 -5.82 32.40 -46.84
N GLY A 9 -6.80 33.26 -46.52
CA GLY A 9 -7.53 33.18 -45.25
C GLY A 9 -8.32 31.87 -45.10
N ILE A 10 -9.01 31.46 -46.18
CA ILE A 10 -9.75 30.18 -46.19
C ILE A 10 -8.79 28.99 -46.08
N LEU A 11 -7.65 29.04 -46.79
CA LEU A 11 -6.65 27.97 -46.75
C LEU A 11 -6.00 27.82 -45.36
N ALA A 12 -5.71 28.94 -44.69
CA ALA A 12 -5.17 28.93 -43.32
C ALA A 12 -6.19 28.38 -42.31
N PHE A 13 -7.47 28.77 -42.43
CA PHE A 13 -8.53 28.24 -41.58
C PHE A 13 -8.72 26.73 -41.77
N LEU A 14 -8.71 26.26 -43.03
CA LEU A 14 -8.87 24.84 -43.34
C LEU A 14 -7.67 24.01 -42.85
N ALA A 15 -6.46 24.56 -42.89
CA ALA A 15 -5.28 23.94 -42.31
C ALA A 15 -5.39 23.81 -40.78
N ILE A 16 -5.89 24.84 -40.08
CA ILE A 16 -6.10 24.79 -38.63
C ILE A 16 -7.17 23.75 -38.27
N VAL A 17 -8.27 23.67 -39.03
CA VAL A 17 -9.32 22.66 -38.82
C VAL A 17 -8.79 21.24 -39.06
N LEU A 18 -7.96 21.04 -40.09
CA LEU A 18 -7.31 19.76 -40.33
C LEU A 18 -6.33 19.39 -39.22
N ILE A 19 -5.58 20.37 -38.69
CA ILE A 19 -4.72 20.18 -37.52
C ILE A 19 -5.56 19.75 -36.30
N TYR A 20 -6.71 20.38 -36.04
CA TYR A 20 -7.61 19.96 -34.95
C TYR A 20 -8.29 18.60 -35.18
N LEU A 21 -8.51 18.18 -36.44
CA LEU A 21 -9.07 16.86 -36.77
C LEU A 21 -8.04 15.72 -36.72
N PHE A 22 -6.76 16.03 -36.96
CA PHE A 22 -5.66 15.06 -36.98
C PHE A 22 -4.74 15.11 -35.77
N LEU A 23 -4.84 16.13 -34.91
CA LEU A 23 -4.30 16.02 -33.56
C LEU A 23 -5.15 14.99 -32.82
N PRO A 24 -4.57 13.92 -32.28
CA PRO A 24 -5.26 13.16 -31.26
C PRO A 24 -5.59 14.16 -30.16
N THR A 25 -6.88 14.42 -29.96
CA THR A 25 -7.36 14.79 -28.64
C THR A 25 -6.98 13.61 -27.77
N ASP A 26 -5.79 13.68 -27.17
CA ASP A 26 -5.50 12.99 -25.94
C ASP A 26 -6.51 13.57 -24.95
N GLU A 27 -7.72 13.01 -24.99
CA GLU A 27 -8.50 12.88 -23.79
C GLU A 27 -7.51 12.28 -22.80
N ILE A 28 -7.15 13.08 -21.79
CA ILE A 28 -6.61 12.61 -20.52
C ILE A 28 -7.75 11.78 -19.90
N ASN A 29 -8.09 10.68 -20.54
CA ASN A 29 -8.69 9.55 -19.91
C ASN A 29 -7.54 9.04 -19.04
N GLU A 30 -7.71 9.19 -17.73
CA GLU A 30 -7.20 8.22 -16.77
C GLU A 30 -7.63 6.82 -17.28
N SER A 31 -6.88 6.30 -18.25
CA SER A 31 -6.92 4.89 -18.56
C SER A 31 -6.33 4.23 -17.33
N SER A 32 -7.22 3.85 -16.42
CA SER A 32 -6.98 2.81 -15.43
C SER A 32 -6.51 1.60 -16.22
N SER A 33 -5.21 1.56 -16.46
CA SER A 33 -4.66 0.67 -17.44
C SER A 33 -4.75 -0.73 -16.85
N VAL A 34 -5.54 -1.58 -17.50
CA VAL A 34 -5.70 -2.96 -17.07
C VAL A 34 -4.40 -3.68 -17.42
N LEU A 35 -3.68 -4.13 -16.40
CA LEU A 35 -2.46 -4.91 -16.49
C LEU A 35 -2.79 -6.38 -16.74
N GLN A 36 -1.74 -7.18 -16.99
CA GLN A 36 -1.87 -8.61 -17.22
C GLN A 36 -2.69 -9.27 -16.09
N GLY A 37 -3.56 -10.22 -16.46
CA GLY A 37 -4.47 -10.86 -15.52
C GLY A 37 -5.75 -10.06 -15.21
N GLY A 38 -5.92 -8.87 -15.78
CA GLY A 38 -7.11 -8.06 -15.55
C GLY A 38 -7.02 -7.17 -14.30
N LEU A 39 -5.82 -7.01 -13.73
CA LEU A 39 -5.57 -6.18 -12.56
C LEU A 39 -5.45 -4.72 -12.95
N SER A 40 -5.97 -3.82 -12.12
CA SER A 40 -5.74 -2.39 -12.20
C SER A 40 -4.33 -2.06 -11.71
N GLU A 41 -3.73 -1.06 -12.36
CA GLU A 41 -2.44 -0.51 -11.95
C GLU A 41 -2.43 -0.05 -10.49
N GLY A 42 -3.54 0.52 -9.99
CA GLY A 42 -3.66 0.92 -8.58
C GLY A 42 -3.64 -0.26 -7.60
N ASN A 43 -4.19 -1.41 -7.98
CA ASN A 43 -4.14 -2.62 -7.17
C ASN A 43 -2.73 -3.24 -7.20
N VAL A 44 -2.09 -3.29 -8.38
CA VAL A 44 -0.72 -3.78 -8.50
C VAL A 44 0.26 -2.87 -7.76
N ALA A 45 0.16 -1.54 -7.87
CA ALA A 45 1.06 -0.59 -7.23
C ALA A 45 0.84 -0.46 -5.71
N ARG A 46 -0.31 -0.91 -5.20
CA ARG A 46 -0.58 -0.88 -3.76
C ARG A 46 0.43 -1.78 -3.04
N ARG A 47 1.06 -1.21 -2.02
CA ARG A 47 1.91 -1.97 -1.11
C ARG A 47 1.08 -2.54 0.03
N GLU A 48 1.10 -3.85 0.18
CA GLU A 48 0.54 -4.58 1.33
C GLU A 48 1.60 -4.75 2.43
N GLU A 49 2.32 -3.67 2.75
CA GLU A 49 3.29 -3.66 3.83
C GLU A 49 2.62 -3.92 5.18
N SER A 50 3.38 -4.50 6.11
CA SER A 50 2.88 -4.77 7.45
C SER A 50 2.53 -3.46 8.15
N ILE A 51 1.29 -3.39 8.66
CA ILE A 51 0.82 -2.33 9.55
C ILE A 51 1.67 -2.17 10.83
N PHE A 52 2.49 -3.17 11.15
CA PHE A 52 3.41 -3.17 12.29
C PHE A 52 4.80 -2.61 11.94
N GLU A 53 5.15 -2.55 10.64
CA GLU A 53 6.43 -2.01 10.14
C GLU A 53 6.31 -0.53 9.76
N SER A 54 5.08 -0.06 9.54
CA SER A 54 4.76 1.34 9.33
C SER A 54 5.16 2.20 10.54
N GLN A 55 6.01 3.21 10.32
CA GLN A 55 6.34 4.26 11.30
C GLN A 55 5.12 5.04 11.82
N ASN A 56 3.92 4.80 11.26
CA ASN A 56 2.72 5.59 11.54
C ASN A 56 1.82 5.02 12.66
N GLY A 57 2.23 3.99 13.40
CA GLY A 57 1.56 3.60 14.66
C GLY A 57 0.07 3.27 14.54
N PHE A 58 -0.39 2.83 13.36
CA PHE A 58 -1.81 2.75 13.02
C PHE A 58 -2.59 1.76 13.90
N LEU A 59 -1.93 0.74 14.45
CA LEU A 59 -2.53 -0.22 15.38
C LEU A 59 -1.62 -0.42 16.59
N ASP A 60 -1.81 0.42 17.60
CA ASP A 60 -1.27 0.17 18.92
C ASP A 60 -2.17 -0.82 19.67
N PHE A 61 -1.74 -2.09 19.75
CA PHE A 61 -2.40 -3.13 20.55
C PHE A 61 -2.05 -3.06 22.05
N SER A 62 -1.49 -1.96 22.55
CA SER A 62 -1.18 -1.71 23.98
C SER A 62 -2.42 -1.63 24.89
N GLY A 63 -3.61 -1.89 24.37
CA GLY A 63 -4.84 -2.07 25.14
C GLY A 63 -4.87 -3.32 26.03
N SER A 64 -3.78 -3.65 26.72
CA SER A 64 -3.89 -4.19 28.08
C SER A 64 -3.68 -3.01 29.02
N ALA A 65 -4.72 -2.65 29.76
CA ALA A 65 -4.73 -1.61 30.78
C ALA A 65 -3.39 -1.53 31.53
N GLU A 66 -2.61 -0.49 31.25
CA GLU A 66 -2.06 0.50 32.18
C GLU A 66 -0.93 1.32 31.52
N GLU A 67 -1.12 2.65 31.60
CA GLU A 67 -0.13 3.72 31.52
C GLU A 67 0.54 4.10 30.18
N GLY A 68 0.42 5.39 29.84
CA GLY A 68 1.47 6.14 29.14
C GLY A 68 1.08 6.82 27.83
N SER A 69 0.30 7.90 27.90
CA SER A 69 0.09 8.82 26.79
C SER A 69 1.43 9.34 26.23
N SER A 70 1.78 8.95 25.00
CA SER A 70 2.80 9.67 24.24
C SER A 70 2.12 10.75 23.43
N GLN A 71 2.19 11.95 23.99
CA GLN A 71 1.74 13.22 23.46
C GLN A 71 2.44 13.52 22.12
N SER A 72 1.69 13.48 21.02
CA SER A 72 2.14 14.02 19.73
C SER A 72 2.29 15.53 19.85
N GLU A 73 3.51 16.02 19.94
CA GLU A 73 3.80 17.44 19.74
C GLU A 73 3.75 17.76 18.24
N SER A 74 2.78 18.62 17.92
CA SER A 74 2.65 19.37 16.68
C SER A 74 3.94 20.13 16.38
N SER A 75 4.63 19.78 15.29
CA SER A 75 5.72 20.60 14.75
C SER A 75 5.24 21.31 13.49
N THR A 76 4.91 22.59 13.69
CA THR A 76 4.68 23.61 12.67
C THR A 76 5.91 23.75 11.77
N SER A 77 5.68 23.78 10.46
CA SER A 77 6.67 24.02 9.42
C SER A 77 7.23 25.44 9.49
N ASP A 78 8.55 25.59 9.50
CA ASP A 78 9.24 26.45 8.52
C ASP A 78 10.77 26.27 8.47
N SER A 79 11.30 26.47 7.26
CA SER A 79 12.70 26.72 6.88
C SER A 79 13.68 25.54 6.74
N SER A 80 13.85 25.16 5.47
CA SER A 80 15.11 24.90 4.77
C SER A 80 16.34 24.46 5.60
N ASN A 81 16.60 23.15 5.62
CA ASN A 81 17.93 22.56 5.39
C ASN A 81 17.75 21.04 5.19
N LYS A 82 17.98 20.54 3.98
CA LYS A 82 18.08 19.10 3.70
C LYS A 82 19.36 18.55 4.35
N THR A 83 19.28 18.29 5.63
CA THR A 83 20.15 17.31 6.28
C THR A 83 19.37 16.00 6.18
N GLU A 84 19.88 15.00 5.47
CA GLU A 84 19.31 13.65 5.48
C GLU A 84 19.21 13.20 6.94
N GLN A 85 17.99 13.29 7.48
CA GLN A 85 17.72 12.98 8.87
C GLN A 85 17.79 11.46 8.99
N LYS A 86 18.99 10.93 9.22
CA LYS A 86 19.22 9.51 9.50
C LYS A 86 18.15 9.02 10.47
N SER A 87 17.42 7.98 10.06
CA SER A 87 16.35 7.39 10.85
C SER A 87 16.90 7.06 12.24
N TYR A 88 16.07 7.18 13.29
CA TYR A 88 16.46 6.79 14.65
C TYR A 88 17.07 5.38 14.67
N TRP A 89 16.55 4.49 13.82
CA TRP A 89 17.07 3.15 13.56
C TRP A 89 18.52 3.09 13.08
N ASP A 90 18.96 4.04 12.24
CA ASP A 90 20.32 4.05 11.68
C ASP A 90 21.38 4.48 12.71
N LYS A 91 20.93 5.10 13.81
CA LYS A 91 21.78 5.59 14.90
C LYS A 91 21.93 4.57 16.04
N LEU A 92 21.10 3.52 16.06
CA LEU A 92 21.14 2.48 17.08
C LEU A 92 22.33 1.54 16.86
N SER A 93 23.00 1.19 17.95
CA SER A 93 23.98 0.10 17.96
C SER A 93 23.30 -1.25 17.69
N PRO A 94 24.05 -2.28 17.20
CA PRO A 94 23.48 -3.60 16.99
C PRO A 94 22.80 -4.18 18.24
N ALA A 95 23.36 -3.95 19.43
CA ALA A 95 22.77 -4.41 20.69
C ALA A 95 21.44 -3.71 21.01
N GLU A 96 21.34 -2.40 20.76
CA GLU A 96 20.08 -1.66 20.94
C GLU A 96 19.03 -2.07 19.92
N LYS A 97 19.44 -2.33 18.67
CA LYS A 97 18.55 -2.91 17.65
C LYS A 97 18.00 -4.25 18.10
N THR A 98 18.84 -5.17 18.55
CA THR A 98 18.40 -6.48 19.06
C THR A 98 17.42 -6.35 20.21
N LYS A 99 17.68 -5.46 21.16
CA LYS A 99 16.77 -5.21 22.30
C LYS A 99 15.42 -4.65 21.82
N LEU A 100 15.43 -3.73 20.86
CA LEU A 100 14.21 -3.15 20.30
C LEU A 100 13.39 -4.18 19.53
N TYR A 101 14.04 -5.04 18.73
CA TYR A 101 13.39 -6.18 18.06
C TYR A 101 12.77 -7.14 19.07
N GLU A 102 13.49 -7.46 20.15
CA GLU A 102 12.98 -8.36 21.19
C GLU A 102 11.76 -7.76 21.91
N GLN A 103 11.81 -6.47 22.26
CA GLN A 103 10.66 -5.77 22.85
C GLN A 103 9.44 -5.77 21.91
N MET A 104 9.66 -5.57 20.61
CA MET A 104 8.59 -5.64 19.61
C MET A 104 7.96 -7.04 19.56
N TYR A 105 8.77 -8.10 19.58
CA TYR A 105 8.25 -9.47 19.55
C TYR A 105 7.46 -9.82 20.80
N GLU A 106 7.96 -9.48 21.99
CA GLU A 106 7.22 -9.75 23.24
C GLU A 106 5.90 -8.97 23.28
N ARG A 107 5.85 -7.75 22.73
CA ARG A 107 4.63 -6.95 22.62
C ARG A 107 3.57 -7.60 21.72
N PHE A 108 3.98 -8.14 20.57
CA PHE A 108 3.05 -8.74 19.60
C PHE A 108 2.82 -10.23 19.78
N LYS A 109 3.53 -10.88 20.72
CA LYS A 109 3.40 -12.31 21.01
C LYS A 109 1.94 -12.76 21.26
N PRO A 110 1.11 -12.06 22.06
CA PRO A 110 -0.29 -12.48 22.25
C PRO A 110 -1.09 -12.47 20.95
N LEU A 111 -0.77 -11.53 20.05
CA LEU A 111 -1.41 -11.40 18.75
C LEU A 111 -0.94 -12.49 17.78
N ALA A 112 0.36 -12.80 17.80
CA ALA A 112 0.96 -13.88 17.00
C ALA A 112 0.45 -15.26 17.43
N GLU A 113 0.23 -15.48 18.72
CA GLU A 113 -0.38 -16.71 19.26
C GLU A 113 -1.85 -16.84 18.84
N LYS A 114 -2.59 -15.72 18.80
CA LYS A 114 -3.99 -15.69 18.32
C LYS A 114 -4.09 -15.94 16.82
N PHE A 115 -3.12 -15.46 16.05
CA PHE A 115 -3.10 -15.52 14.59
C PHE A 115 -1.81 -16.19 14.07
N PRO A 116 -1.66 -17.50 14.29
CA PRO A 116 -0.42 -18.22 14.00
C PRO A 116 -0.10 -18.27 12.51
N ASN A 117 -1.08 -18.12 11.63
CA ASN A 117 -0.88 -18.19 10.18
C ASN A 117 -0.68 -16.83 9.50
N ASN A 118 -0.72 -15.73 10.26
CA ASN A 118 -0.64 -14.38 9.73
C ASN A 118 0.82 -13.95 9.54
N LYS A 119 1.26 -13.80 8.29
CA LYS A 119 2.67 -13.51 7.99
C LYS A 119 3.06 -12.06 8.34
N LEU A 120 2.09 -11.15 8.49
CA LEU A 120 2.34 -9.73 8.77
C LEU A 120 2.68 -9.45 10.24
N ILE A 121 2.22 -10.29 11.18
CA ILE A 121 2.48 -10.09 12.61
C ILE A 121 3.95 -10.41 12.91
N PRO A 122 4.70 -9.47 13.54
CA PRO A 122 6.08 -9.69 13.93
C PRO A 122 6.20 -10.90 14.86
N ARG A 123 7.11 -11.82 14.52
CA ARG A 123 7.41 -13.01 15.31
C ARG A 123 8.89 -13.37 15.20
N LYS A 124 9.40 -14.07 16.22
CA LYS A 124 10.74 -14.68 16.16
C LYS A 124 10.71 -15.80 15.12
N LEU A 125 11.59 -15.72 14.14
CA LEU A 125 11.81 -16.73 13.10
C LEU A 125 13.23 -17.26 13.24
N SER A 126 13.44 -18.49 12.79
CA SER A 126 14.78 -18.99 12.54
C SER A 126 15.45 -18.22 11.39
N GLN A 127 16.78 -18.31 11.30
CA GLN A 127 17.53 -17.71 10.19
C GLN A 127 17.07 -18.26 8.83
N GLU A 128 16.85 -19.58 8.75
CA GLU A 128 16.38 -20.25 7.54
C GLU A 128 15.00 -19.74 7.10
N GLU A 129 14.06 -19.57 8.04
CA GLU A 129 12.73 -19.02 7.73
C GLU A 129 12.80 -17.54 7.32
N THR A 130 13.74 -16.79 7.89
CA THR A 130 13.95 -15.38 7.55
C THR A 130 14.48 -15.25 6.12
N ASP A 131 15.49 -16.06 5.77
CA ASP A 131 16.09 -16.05 4.45
C ASP A 131 15.08 -16.50 3.39
N LYS A 132 14.32 -17.57 3.67
CA LYS A 132 13.24 -18.04 2.80
C LYS A 132 12.16 -16.98 2.59
N ARG A 133 11.74 -16.31 3.67
CA ARG A 133 10.74 -15.24 3.58
C ARG A 133 11.23 -14.10 2.71
N LYS A 134 12.49 -13.71 2.86
CA LYS A 134 13.10 -12.66 2.06
C LYS A 134 13.12 -13.05 0.58
N GLU A 135 13.47 -14.29 0.26
CA GLU A 135 13.43 -14.78 -1.12
C GLU A 135 12.01 -14.78 -1.71
N GLU A 136 11.00 -15.24 -0.94
CA GLU A 136 9.58 -15.17 -1.33
C GLU A 136 9.14 -13.73 -1.60
N GLU A 137 9.61 -12.78 -0.77
CA GLU A 137 9.29 -11.36 -0.85
C GLU A 137 9.97 -10.68 -2.03
N ASP A 138 11.27 -10.92 -2.23
CA ASP A 138 12.03 -10.42 -3.37
C ASP A 138 11.42 -10.91 -4.70
N HIS A 139 11.04 -12.19 -4.77
CA HIS A 139 10.36 -12.77 -5.92
C HIS A 139 8.99 -12.11 -6.18
N TYR A 140 8.22 -11.88 -5.12
CA TYR A 140 6.93 -11.19 -5.22
C TYR A 140 7.08 -9.76 -5.79
N TYR A 141 8.06 -9.00 -5.29
CA TYR A 141 8.31 -7.64 -5.74
C TYR A 141 8.88 -7.56 -7.15
N GLN A 142 9.66 -8.56 -7.55
CA GLN A 142 10.12 -8.68 -8.92
C GLN A 142 8.94 -8.82 -9.89
N ILE A 143 8.02 -9.75 -9.62
CA ILE A 143 6.83 -9.94 -10.46
C ILE A 143 5.95 -8.69 -10.46
N GLN A 144 5.78 -8.04 -9.31
CA GLN A 144 5.06 -6.77 -9.22
C GLN A 144 5.68 -5.70 -10.13
N GLY A 145 7.00 -5.57 -10.11
CA GLY A 145 7.74 -4.65 -10.99
C GLY A 145 7.53 -4.98 -12.46
N ASP A 146 7.61 -6.25 -12.83
CA ASP A 146 7.36 -6.72 -14.20
C ASP A 146 5.95 -6.35 -14.68
N LEU A 147 4.93 -6.54 -13.82
CA LEU A 147 3.56 -6.16 -14.13
C LEU A 147 3.40 -4.65 -14.34
N LEU A 148 3.99 -3.83 -13.47
CA LEU A 148 3.94 -2.37 -13.57
C LEU A 148 4.68 -1.86 -14.82
N GLU A 149 5.77 -2.52 -15.20
CA GLU A 149 6.52 -2.24 -16.43
C GLU A 149 5.85 -2.84 -17.69
N ARG A 150 4.71 -3.52 -17.54
CA ARG A 150 3.99 -4.24 -18.62
C ARG A 150 4.84 -5.30 -19.32
N ARG A 151 5.80 -5.88 -18.62
CA ARG A 151 6.54 -7.06 -19.08
C ARG A 151 5.62 -8.28 -19.01
N GLU A 152 5.89 -9.26 -19.87
CA GLU A 152 5.18 -10.53 -19.86
C GLU A 152 5.59 -11.35 -18.62
N VAL A 153 4.62 -11.70 -17.79
CA VAL A 153 4.80 -12.56 -16.62
C VAL A 153 4.31 -13.96 -16.97
N SER A 154 5.07 -14.98 -16.58
CA SER A 154 4.68 -16.37 -16.84
C SER A 154 3.38 -16.73 -16.10
N LYS A 155 2.67 -17.78 -16.56
CA LYS A 155 1.44 -18.21 -15.89
C LYS A 155 1.69 -18.66 -14.45
N ASP A 156 2.82 -19.33 -14.20
CA ASP A 156 3.19 -19.81 -12.87
C ASP A 156 3.53 -18.64 -11.94
N ASP A 157 4.31 -17.67 -12.42
CA ASP A 157 4.64 -16.45 -11.67
C ASP A 157 3.40 -15.60 -11.38
N MET A 158 2.51 -15.49 -12.36
CA MET A 158 1.24 -14.79 -12.17
C MET A 158 0.37 -15.50 -11.13
N SER A 159 0.28 -16.84 -11.16
CA SER A 159 -0.44 -17.60 -10.13
C SER A 159 0.17 -17.38 -8.75
N TYR A 160 1.49 -17.46 -8.64
CA TYR A 160 2.23 -17.19 -7.40
C TYR A 160 1.95 -15.78 -6.86
N TYR A 161 2.02 -14.77 -7.73
CA TYR A 161 1.78 -13.38 -7.37
C TYR A 161 0.35 -13.16 -6.86
N LEU A 162 -0.66 -13.66 -7.59
CA LEU A 162 -2.07 -13.54 -7.19
C LEU A 162 -2.33 -14.25 -5.85
N ASP A 163 -1.82 -15.47 -5.66
CA ASP A 163 -1.98 -16.22 -4.43
C ASP A 163 -1.32 -15.52 -3.23
N THR A 164 -0.13 -15.00 -3.44
CA THR A 164 0.61 -14.24 -2.42
C THR A 164 -0.12 -12.94 -2.09
N LYS A 165 -0.64 -12.22 -3.08
CA LYS A 165 -1.40 -10.98 -2.89
C LYS A 165 -2.73 -11.22 -2.16
N LEU A 166 -3.43 -12.31 -2.46
CA LEU A 166 -4.61 -12.75 -1.70
C LEU A 166 -4.25 -13.04 -0.25
N LYS A 167 -3.18 -13.81 -0.01
CA LYS A 167 -2.76 -14.15 1.35
C LYS A 167 -2.39 -12.90 2.15
N LYS A 168 -1.63 -11.96 1.56
CA LYS A 168 -1.29 -10.67 2.19
C LYS A 168 -2.54 -9.85 2.51
N SER A 169 -3.53 -9.84 1.62
CA SER A 169 -4.81 -9.16 1.83
C SER A 169 -5.61 -9.81 2.97
N ASP A 170 -5.71 -11.14 3.00
CA ASP A 170 -6.39 -11.89 4.07
C ASP A 170 -5.74 -11.64 5.43
N ASP A 171 -4.40 -11.64 5.48
CA ASP A 171 -3.65 -11.35 6.70
C ASP A 171 -3.87 -9.92 7.20
N MET A 172 -3.94 -8.94 6.29
CA MET A 172 -4.22 -7.56 6.66
C MET A 172 -5.67 -7.40 7.16
N LEU A 173 -6.65 -8.03 6.51
CA LEU A 173 -8.05 -8.01 6.96
C LEU A 173 -8.22 -8.65 8.33
N GLU A 174 -7.53 -9.75 8.62
CA GLU A 174 -7.60 -10.44 9.91
C GLU A 174 -7.17 -9.52 11.06
N VAL A 175 -6.03 -8.83 10.90
CA VAL A 175 -5.53 -7.93 11.94
C VAL A 175 -6.39 -6.67 12.06
N LEU A 176 -6.82 -6.09 10.93
CA LEU A 176 -7.67 -4.88 10.95
C LEU A 176 -9.03 -5.14 11.61
N ARG A 177 -9.68 -6.27 11.28
CA ARG A 177 -10.95 -6.67 11.91
C ARG A 177 -10.78 -6.89 13.40
N TYR A 178 -9.68 -7.52 13.82
CA TYR A 178 -9.40 -7.69 15.24
C TYR A 178 -9.17 -6.34 15.94
N GLY A 179 -8.38 -5.44 15.36
CA GLY A 179 -8.19 -4.10 15.92
C GLY A 179 -9.50 -3.34 16.05
N PHE A 180 -10.36 -3.44 15.02
CA PHE A 180 -11.69 -2.86 15.02
C PHE A 180 -12.57 -3.40 16.16
N GLU A 181 -12.65 -4.72 16.33
CA GLU A 181 -13.40 -5.34 17.43
C GLU A 181 -12.91 -4.91 18.82
N GLN A 182 -11.60 -4.70 18.99
CA GLN A 182 -11.07 -4.25 20.29
C GLN A 182 -11.41 -2.80 20.57
N ILE A 183 -11.44 -1.94 19.55
CA ILE A 183 -11.80 -0.53 19.71
C ILE A 183 -13.30 -0.37 19.96
N GLU A 184 -14.16 -1.15 19.31
CA GLU A 184 -15.59 -1.13 19.62
C GLU A 184 -15.89 -1.51 21.08
N LYS A 185 -15.06 -2.37 21.68
CA LYS A 185 -15.16 -2.72 23.11
C LYS A 185 -14.67 -1.61 24.03
N ILE A 186 -13.66 -0.83 23.61
CA ILE A 186 -13.12 0.31 24.35
C ILE A 186 -13.99 1.53 24.01
N LYS A 187 -15.12 1.66 24.74
CA LYS A 187 -16.19 2.68 24.63
C LYS A 187 -15.94 3.88 23.66
N PRO A 188 -16.95 4.25 22.84
CA PRO A 188 -16.88 5.33 21.84
C PRO A 188 -16.75 6.78 22.37
N ASN A 189 -16.48 6.98 23.66
CA ASN A 189 -16.40 8.31 24.29
C ASN A 189 -14.99 8.91 24.29
N THR A 190 -14.03 8.28 23.62
CA THR A 190 -12.68 8.84 23.45
C THR A 190 -12.69 9.84 22.28
N PRO A 191 -12.25 11.09 22.48
CA PRO A 191 -12.11 12.05 21.38
C PRO A 191 -11.22 11.46 20.27
N GLY A 192 -11.66 11.55 19.01
CA GLY A 192 -10.95 10.97 17.86
C GLY A 192 -11.27 9.50 17.54
N ALA A 193 -12.01 8.78 18.39
CA ALA A 193 -12.38 7.39 18.12
C ALA A 193 -13.26 7.25 16.85
N SER A 194 -14.17 8.18 16.61
CA SER A 194 -15.04 8.17 15.42
C SER A 194 -14.27 8.31 14.10
N GLU A 195 -13.29 9.23 14.06
CA GLU A 195 -12.45 9.45 12.88
C GLU A 195 -11.56 8.23 12.62
N TYR A 196 -10.97 7.68 13.67
CA TYR A 196 -10.18 6.45 13.58
C TYR A 196 -11.01 5.25 13.10
N ILE A 197 -12.23 5.08 13.62
CA ILE A 197 -13.18 4.04 13.19
C ILE A 197 -13.52 4.18 11.70
N ASN A 198 -13.75 5.41 11.23
CA ASN A 198 -14.04 5.66 9.82
C ASN A 198 -12.83 5.34 8.93
N LEU A 199 -11.63 5.77 9.33
CA LEU A 199 -10.39 5.46 8.63
C LEU A 199 -10.14 3.94 8.54
N MET A 200 -10.40 3.20 9.63
CA MET A 200 -10.31 1.74 9.63
C MET A 200 -11.31 1.08 8.69
N LYS A 201 -12.56 1.58 8.65
CA LYS A 201 -13.60 1.08 7.74
C LYS A 201 -13.24 1.33 6.27
N GLU A 202 -12.82 2.55 5.95
CA GLU A 202 -12.35 2.89 4.60
C GLU A 202 -11.19 2.00 4.17
N ARG A 203 -10.24 1.75 5.09
CA ARG A 203 -9.13 0.85 4.82
C ARG A 203 -9.59 -0.58 4.58
N LEU A 204 -10.52 -1.08 5.41
CA LEU A 204 -11.09 -2.43 5.28
C LEU A 204 -11.77 -2.61 3.92
N GLU A 205 -12.68 -1.69 3.56
CA GLU A 205 -13.40 -1.70 2.29
C GLU A 205 -12.43 -1.64 1.10
N SER A 206 -11.40 -0.78 1.20
CA SER A 206 -10.39 -0.66 0.16
C SER A 206 -9.62 -1.96 -0.06
N ILE A 207 -9.32 -2.70 1.00
CA ILE A 207 -8.61 -3.99 0.92
C ILE A 207 -9.54 -5.08 0.39
N GLU A 208 -10.79 -5.11 0.85
CA GLU A 208 -11.81 -6.06 0.37
C GLU A 208 -12.03 -5.91 -1.14
N LYS A 209 -12.20 -4.68 -1.62
CA LYS A 209 -12.33 -4.39 -3.06
C LYS A 209 -11.10 -4.85 -3.84
N GLY A 210 -9.90 -4.55 -3.34
CA GLY A 210 -8.65 -4.99 -3.98
C GLY A 210 -8.52 -6.51 -4.02
N ARG A 211 -8.93 -7.19 -2.95
CA ARG A 211 -8.95 -8.65 -2.86
C ARG A 211 -9.94 -9.29 -3.84
N GLU A 212 -11.13 -8.72 -3.99
CA GLU A 212 -12.13 -9.19 -4.96
C GLU A 212 -11.61 -9.12 -6.39
N GLU A 213 -10.95 -8.02 -6.74
CA GLU A 213 -10.31 -7.86 -8.05
C GLU A 213 -9.23 -8.93 -8.30
N VAL A 214 -8.41 -9.25 -7.30
CA VAL A 214 -7.40 -10.33 -7.39
C VAL A 214 -8.07 -11.70 -7.53
N LEU A 215 -9.19 -11.95 -6.85
CA LEU A 215 -9.98 -13.17 -7.01
C LEU A 215 -10.56 -13.29 -8.42
N GLU A 216 -11.03 -12.19 -9.00
CA GLU A 216 -11.51 -12.17 -10.38
C GLU A 216 -10.37 -12.42 -11.38
N ALA A 217 -9.20 -11.82 -11.16
CA ALA A 217 -8.01 -12.07 -11.97
C ALA A 217 -7.61 -13.55 -11.93
N LYS A 218 -7.63 -14.15 -10.73
CA LYS A 218 -7.31 -15.58 -10.54
C LYS A 218 -8.27 -16.50 -11.28
N LYS A 219 -9.57 -16.17 -11.35
CA LYS A 219 -10.56 -16.97 -12.11
C LYS A 219 -10.32 -16.94 -13.63
N LYS A 220 -9.60 -15.93 -14.13
CA LYS A 220 -9.31 -15.72 -15.56
C LYS A 220 -7.98 -16.33 -15.99
N LEU A 221 -7.19 -16.86 -15.05
CA LEU A 221 -5.87 -17.48 -15.30
C LEU A 221 -5.97 -18.89 -15.85
#